data_AF-A0A7J6UGM7-F1
#
_entry.id   AF-A0A7J6UGM7-F1
#
_cell.length_a   1.000
_cell.length_b   1.000
_cell.length_c   1.000
_cell.angle_alpha   90.00
_cell.angle_beta   90.00
_cell.angle_gamma   90.00
#
_symmetry.space_group_name_H-M   'P 1'
#
loop_
_entity.id
_entity.type
_entity.pdbx_description
1 polymer ?
#
loop_
_entity_poly.entity_id
_entity_poly.type
_entity_poly.pdbx_seq_one_letter_code
_entity_poly.pdbx_strand_id
1 'polypeptide(L)' 'KKKIRPQDMFKDQSDKYSQFDENGIPTHDAAGAKLTKSAFKKLHKEWEKQRRLYESSH' A
#
# COMPACT_ATOMS: atom_id res chain seq x y z
N LYS A 1 9.83 -16.28 -7.29
CA LYS A 1 10.00 -15.22 -6.27
C LYS A 1 8.75 -14.36 -6.30
N LYS A 2 8.12 -14.08 -5.14
CA LYS A 2 6.72 -13.63 -5.05
C LYS A 2 6.47 -12.37 -5.89
N LYS A 3 5.73 -12.54 -6.98
CA LYS A 3 5.05 -11.50 -7.77
C LYS A 3 3.91 -10.95 -6.88
N ILE A 4 4.22 -10.14 -5.86
CA ILE A 4 3.19 -9.55 -4.99
C ILE A 4 2.62 -8.33 -5.71
N ARG A 5 1.32 -8.37 -6.01
CA ARG A 5 0.63 -7.26 -6.64
C ARG A 5 0.73 -6.04 -5.73
N PRO A 6 1.01 -4.84 -6.27
CA PRO A 6 1.13 -3.63 -5.45
C PRO A 6 -0.15 -3.33 -4.64
N GLN A 7 -1.32 -3.73 -5.16
CA GLN A 7 -2.61 -3.64 -4.47
C GLN A 7 -2.72 -4.56 -3.24
N ASP A 8 -2.00 -5.68 -3.23
CA ASP A 8 -2.02 -6.65 -2.15
C ASP A 8 -0.85 -6.43 -1.18
N MET A 9 0.18 -5.67 -1.58
CA MET A 9 1.37 -5.38 -0.77
C MET A 9 1.02 -4.81 0.61
N PHE A 10 0.06 -3.89 0.66
CA PHE A 10 -0.37 -3.28 1.92
C PHE A 10 -1.56 -4.00 2.54
N LYS A 11 -2.38 -4.71 1.76
CA LYS A 11 -3.47 -5.55 2.29
C LYS A 11 -2.93 -6.72 3.11
N ASP A 12 -1.77 -7.25 2.75
CA ASP A 12 -1.04 -8.24 3.57
C ASP A 12 -0.62 -7.66 4.93
N GLN A 13 -0.51 -6.32 5.03
CA GLN A 13 -0.25 -5.59 6.28
C GLN A 13 -1.54 -5.13 6.96
N SER A 14 -2.54 -6.01 6.98
CA SER A 14 -3.80 -5.80 7.70
C SER A 14 -3.61 -5.66 9.23
N ASP A 15 -2.45 -6.04 9.76
CA ASP A 15 -2.01 -5.79 11.13
C ASP A 15 -1.65 -4.31 11.38
N LYS A 16 -1.28 -3.57 10.33
CA LYS A 16 -0.81 -2.18 10.39
C LYS A 16 -1.80 -1.17 9.83
N TYR A 17 -2.73 -1.63 9.00
CA TYR A 17 -3.67 -0.78 8.29
C TYR A 17 -5.06 -1.41 8.28
N SER A 18 -6.05 -0.60 8.61
CA SER A 18 -7.45 -1.05 8.69
C SER A 18 -8.26 -0.77 7.43
N GLN A 19 -7.89 0.26 6.66
CA GLN A 19 -8.62 0.68 5.47
C GLN A 19 -7.65 1.03 4.33
N PHE A 20 -8.08 0.70 3.12
CA PHE A 20 -7.30 0.86 1.90
C PHE A 20 -8.17 1.55 0.84
N ASP A 21 -7.52 2.27 -0.08
CA ASP A 21 -8.18 2.84 -1.25
C ASP A 21 -8.36 1.82 -2.39
N GLU A 22 -8.92 2.27 -3.51
CA GLU A 22 -9.14 1.45 -4.71
C GLU A 22 -7.84 0.88 -5.31
N ASN A 23 -6.70 1.53 -5.05
CA ASN A 23 -5.38 1.09 -5.48
C ASN A 23 -4.70 0.17 -4.45
N GLY A 24 -5.35 -0.11 -3.32
CA GLY A 24 -4.80 -0.89 -2.21
C GLY A 24 -3.80 -0.12 -1.35
N ILE A 25 -3.77 1.21 -1.41
CA ILE A 25 -2.92 2.06 -0.57
C ILE A 25 -3.64 2.33 0.76
N PRO A 26 -2.97 2.20 1.92
CA PRO A 26 -3.59 2.47 3.20
C PRO A 26 -4.09 3.90 3.32
N THR A 27 -5.32 4.06 3.79
CA THR A 27 -5.92 5.37 4.12
C THR A 27 -6.04 5.58 5.63
N HIS A 28 -6.14 4.47 6.39
CA HIS A 28 -6.21 4.49 7.84
C HIS A 28 -5.21 3.50 8.43
N ASP A 29 -4.70 3.82 9.62
CA ASP A 29 -3.80 2.95 10.36
C ASP A 29 -4.54 1.76 11.00
N ALA A 30 -3.80 0.91 11.73
CA ALA A 30 -4.34 -0.25 12.43
C ALA A 30 -5.47 0.09 13.42
N ALA A 31 -5.46 1.31 13.96
CA ALA A 31 -6.46 1.78 14.91
C ALA A 31 -7.71 2.35 14.22
N GLY A 32 -7.72 2.43 12.88
CA GLY A 32 -8.81 3.07 12.15
C GLY A 32 -8.70 4.58 12.08
N ALA A 33 -7.57 5.16 12.49
CA ALA A 33 -7.34 6.59 12.40
C ALA A 33 -6.83 6.98 11.01
N LYS A 34 -7.33 8.10 10.50
CA LYS A 34 -7.00 8.56 9.15
C LYS A 34 -5.54 8.98 9.07
N LEU A 35 -4.82 8.44 8.09
CA LEU A 35 -3.42 8.77 7.87
C LEU A 35 -3.27 10.24 7.48
N THR A 36 -2.16 10.83 7.92
CA THR A 36 -1.82 12.19 7.53
C THR A 36 -1.48 12.24 6.03
N LYS A 37 -1.71 13.39 5.38
CA LYS A 37 -1.38 13.59 3.95
C LYS A 37 0.08 13.23 3.63
N SER A 38 1.02 13.49 4.55
CA SER A 38 2.42 13.15 4.38
C SER A 38 2.68 11.64 4.44
N ALA A 39 2.03 10.92 5.36
CA ALA A 39 2.09 9.46 5.45
C ALA A 39 1.49 8.80 4.21
N PHE A 40 0.30 9.25 3.79
CA PHE A 40 -0.35 8.77 2.57
C PHE A 40 0.54 8.97 1.33
N LYS A 41 1.15 10.16 1.19
CA LYS A 41 2.06 10.45 0.06
C LYS A 41 3.32 9.57 0.08
N LYS A 42 3.83 9.18 1.26
CA LYS A 42 4.95 8.23 1.36
C LYS A 42 4.52 6.83 0.89
N LEU A 43 3.39 6.34 1.38
CA LEU A 43 2.84 5.04 1.00
C LEU A 43 2.55 4.96 -0.50
N HIS A 44 2.00 6.03 -1.08
CA HIS A 44 1.77 6.12 -2.52
C HIS A 44 3.06 6.04 -3.34
N LYS A 45 4.15 6.68 -2.89
CA LYS A 45 5.46 6.56 -3.57
C LYS A 45 6.03 5.15 -3.47
N GLU A 46 5.87 4.50 -2.33
CA GLU A 46 6.32 3.14 -2.10
C GLU A 46 5.51 2.13 -2.94
N TRP A 47 4.20 2.32 -3.02
CA TRP A 47 3.30 1.60 -3.92
C TRP A 47 3.72 1.75 -5.39
N GLU A 48 3.98 2.97 -5.86
CA GLU A 48 4.45 3.21 -7.23
C GLU A 48 5.77 2.49 -7.53
N LYS A 49 6.70 2.50 -6.58
CA LYS A 49 7.97 1.78 -6.71
C LYS A 49 7.74 0.28 -6.82
N GLN A 50 6.87 -0.29 -5.98
CA GLN A 50 6.51 -1.70 -6.04
C GLN A 50 5.78 -2.04 -7.34
N ARG A 51 4.86 -1.19 -7.80
CA ARG A 51 4.13 -1.37 -9.05
C ARG A 51 5.08 -1.46 -10.23
N ARG A 52 6.02 -0.53 -10.33
CA ARG A 52 7.03 -0.53 -11.40
C ARG A 52 7.92 -1.77 -11.35
N LEU A 53 8.33 -2.20 -10.16
CA LEU A 53 9.11 -3.43 -9.98
C LEU A 53 8.30 -4.66 -10.41
N TYR A 54 7.03 -4.74 -10.02
CA TYR A 54 6.12 -5.82 -10.39
C TYR A 54 5.89 -5.87 -11.90
N GLU A 55 5.62 -4.72 -12.53
CA GLU A 55 5.44 -4.59 -13.98
C GLU A 55 6.71 -4.97 -14.75
N SER A 56 7.90 -4.52 -14.29
CA SER A 56 9.17 -4.91 -14.91
C SER A 56 9.54 -6.39 -14.73
N SER A 57 8.90 -7.08 -13.79
CA SER A 57 9.13 -8.50 -13.46
C SER A 57 8.03 -9.42 -14.01
N HIS A 58 7.03 -8.86 -14.70
CA HIS A 58 5.93 -9.60 -15.32
C HIS A 58 6.12 -9.69 -16.82
#